data_AF-A0A1X2GRL9-F1
#
_entry.id   AF-A0A1X2GRL9-F1
#
_cell.length_a   1.000
_cell.length_b   1.000
_cell.length_c   1.000
_cell.angle_alpha   90.00
_cell.angle_beta   90.00
_cell.angle_gamma   90.00
#
_symmetry.space_group_name_H-M   'P 1'
#
loop_
_entity.id
_entity.type
_entity.pdbx_description
1 polymer ?
#
loop_
_entity_poly.entity_id
_entity_poly.type
_entity_poly.pdbx_seq_one_letter_code
_entity_poly.pdbx_strand_id
1 'polypeptide(L)'
;MTTAKSQQELEQAISHVDHTLSTFVKIVESNPQQPSYIHQFSDGLNKIKRELNRLSGESESLKGVLEYTHVLAQQNNFDWPAIKEQKPVARQDTSEATFITSVLQQWLASEKLKSIPVQHRLVQPEQKITNGSVCSLELTVRNILTATIDFEHHEPSDSLIIHRYDIKHPKEQKPYWQDSSYNVFQKIHTVASRALDDLTRFAAREALVNVLDWLTSYHQLYQEPCARCQKRLQFDSPQFKYLPPVVRTWDQTIGTAYHLKCFQE
;
A
#
# COMPACT_ATOMS: atom_id res chain seq x y z
N MET A 1 -21.86 -35.06 1.05
CA MET A 1 -20.65 -35.91 1.24
C MET A 1 -19.39 -35.37 0.53
N THR A 2 -19.42 -34.17 -0.07
CA THR A 2 -18.32 -33.59 -0.87
C THR A 2 -17.46 -32.55 -0.14
N THR A 3 -17.93 -31.98 0.98
CA THR A 3 -17.24 -30.91 1.73
C THR A 3 -16.12 -31.39 2.65
N ALA A 4 -16.18 -32.64 3.13
CA ALA A 4 -15.12 -33.20 4.00
C ALA A 4 -13.82 -33.51 3.21
N LYS A 5 -13.93 -33.85 1.92
CA LYS A 5 -12.79 -34.13 1.06
C LYS A 5 -11.94 -32.87 0.79
N SER A 6 -12.58 -31.73 0.57
CA SER A 6 -11.87 -30.46 0.31
C SER A 6 -11.13 -29.90 1.51
N GLN A 7 -11.61 -30.15 2.73
CA GLN A 7 -10.95 -29.68 3.95
C GLN A 7 -9.70 -30.51 4.28
N GLN A 8 -9.76 -31.82 4.04
CA GLN A 8 -8.63 -32.72 4.20
C GLN A 8 -7.52 -32.47 3.16
N GLU A 9 -7.89 -32.12 1.93
CA GLU A 9 -6.95 -31.70 0.88
C GLU A 9 -6.23 -30.39 1.23
N LEU A 10 -6.94 -29.45 1.87
CA LEU A 10 -6.38 -28.19 2.33
C LEU A 10 -5.39 -28.39 3.50
N GLU A 11 -5.74 -29.24 4.47
CA GLU A 11 -4.84 -29.57 5.59
C GLU A 11 -3.56 -30.29 5.12
N GLN A 12 -3.69 -31.16 4.11
CA GLN A 12 -2.53 -31.81 3.48
C GLN A 12 -1.65 -30.81 2.73
N ALA A 13 -2.24 -29.84 2.04
CA ALA A 13 -1.50 -28.78 1.36
C ALA A 13 -0.74 -27.89 2.35
N ILE A 14 -1.36 -27.51 3.48
CA ILE A 14 -0.73 -26.71 4.54
C ILE A 14 0.44 -27.49 5.16
N SER A 15 0.23 -28.76 5.51
CA SER A 15 1.28 -29.62 6.09
C SER A 15 2.47 -29.80 5.14
N HIS A 16 2.20 -29.91 3.83
CA HIS A 16 3.25 -29.99 2.83
C HIS A 16 4.07 -28.70 2.76
N VAL A 17 3.41 -27.53 2.78
CA VAL A 17 4.08 -26.22 2.79
C VAL A 17 4.95 -26.04 4.04
N ASP A 18 4.46 -26.41 5.21
CA ASP A 18 5.21 -26.31 6.47
C ASP A 18 6.47 -27.20 6.48
N HIS A 19 6.36 -28.41 5.93
CA HIS A 19 7.49 -29.31 5.78
C HIS A 19 8.53 -28.78 4.79
N THR A 20 8.10 -28.23 3.66
CA THR A 20 8.98 -27.61 2.66
C THR A 20 9.70 -26.40 3.25
N LEU A 21 8.99 -25.53 3.98
CA LEU A 21 9.58 -24.36 4.65
C LEU A 21 10.60 -24.77 5.72
N SER A 22 10.28 -25.77 6.55
CA SER A 22 11.19 -26.27 7.59
C SER A 22 12.47 -26.89 7.03
N THR A 23 12.35 -27.63 5.92
CA THR A 23 13.50 -28.22 5.24
C THR A 23 14.37 -27.14 4.59
N PHE A 24 13.72 -26.11 4.03
CA PHE A 24 14.40 -24.98 3.41
C PHE A 24 15.16 -24.11 4.43
N VAL A 25 14.58 -23.81 5.58
CA VAL A 25 15.26 -23.07 6.67
C VAL A 25 16.56 -23.77 7.07
N LYS A 26 16.55 -25.10 7.21
CA LYS A 26 17.77 -25.89 7.50
C LYS A 26 18.83 -25.81 6.39
N ILE A 27 18.41 -25.70 5.13
CA ILE A 27 19.33 -25.54 3.99
C ILE A 27 19.96 -24.14 3.97
N VAL A 28 19.21 -23.11 4.36
CA VAL A 28 19.70 -21.73 4.44
C VAL A 28 20.65 -21.56 5.63
N GLU A 29 20.32 -22.14 6.79
CA GLU A 29 21.18 -22.12 7.98
C GLU A 29 22.52 -22.85 7.75
N SER A 30 22.57 -23.82 6.84
CA SER A 30 23.78 -24.58 6.50
C SER A 30 24.65 -23.95 5.40
N ASN A 31 24.24 -22.85 4.77
CA ASN A 31 25.01 -22.16 3.72
C ASN A 31 25.13 -20.63 3.95
N PRO A 32 26.01 -20.18 4.87
CA PRO A 32 26.11 -18.77 5.29
C PRO A 32 26.87 -17.84 4.33
N GLN A 33 27.27 -18.30 3.13
CA GLN A 33 28.23 -17.58 2.26
C GLN A 33 27.61 -16.77 1.10
N GLN A 34 26.28 -16.62 0.98
CA GLN A 34 25.68 -15.76 -0.06
C GLN A 34 24.50 -14.92 0.43
N PRO A 35 24.73 -13.63 0.80
CA PRO A 35 23.69 -12.74 1.32
C PRO A 35 22.59 -12.37 0.30
N SER A 36 22.88 -12.44 -1.01
CA SER A 36 21.93 -11.99 -2.04
C SER A 36 20.70 -12.89 -2.17
N TYR A 37 20.86 -14.20 -1.93
CA TYR A 37 19.76 -15.15 -1.98
C TYR A 37 18.81 -14.97 -0.79
N ILE A 38 19.34 -14.64 0.39
CA ILE A 38 18.54 -14.37 1.60
C ILE A 38 17.66 -13.14 1.39
N HIS A 39 18.18 -12.08 0.78
CA HIS A 39 17.38 -10.88 0.45
C HIS A 39 16.31 -11.16 -0.61
N GLN A 40 16.65 -11.83 -1.71
CA GLN A 40 15.68 -12.20 -2.73
C GLN A 40 14.59 -13.15 -2.20
N PHE A 41 14.95 -14.04 -1.28
CA PHE A 41 14.03 -14.94 -0.62
C PHE A 41 13.13 -14.20 0.39
N SER A 42 13.69 -13.27 1.17
CA SER A 42 12.92 -12.39 2.06
C SER A 42 11.90 -11.56 1.25
N ASP A 43 12.30 -11.02 0.11
CA ASP A 43 11.41 -10.32 -0.82
C ASP A 43 10.31 -11.25 -1.36
N GLY A 44 10.65 -12.50 -1.67
CA GLY A 44 9.71 -13.55 -2.07
C GLY A 44 8.69 -13.89 -0.98
N LEU A 45 9.14 -14.08 0.26
CA LEU A 45 8.26 -14.34 1.41
C LEU A 45 7.35 -13.15 1.70
N ASN A 46 7.86 -11.92 1.59
CA ASN A 46 7.05 -10.71 1.73
C ASN A 46 6.02 -10.58 0.61
N LYS A 47 6.32 -11.07 -0.60
CA LYS A 47 5.35 -11.15 -1.70
C LYS A 47 4.26 -12.20 -1.43
N ILE A 48 4.64 -13.38 -0.94
CA ILE A 48 3.69 -14.45 -0.56
C ILE A 48 2.80 -14.02 0.60
N LYS A 49 3.36 -13.37 1.63
CA LYS A 49 2.61 -12.81 2.76
C LYS A 49 1.57 -11.79 2.31
N ARG A 50 1.92 -10.91 1.36
CA ARG A 50 0.99 -9.95 0.76
C ARG A 50 -0.15 -10.64 -0.01
N GLU A 51 0.16 -11.68 -0.78
CA GLU A 51 -0.86 -12.49 -1.47
C GLU A 51 -1.78 -13.25 -0.50
N LEU A 52 -1.24 -13.80 0.58
CA LEU A 52 -2.03 -14.45 1.63
C LEU A 52 -2.95 -13.46 2.35
N ASN A 53 -2.46 -12.26 2.66
CA ASN A 53 -3.29 -11.20 3.24
C ASN A 53 -4.37 -10.73 2.25
N ARG A 54 -4.06 -10.65 0.95
CA ARG A 54 -5.05 -10.36 -0.12
C ARG A 54 -6.15 -11.42 -0.13
N LEU A 55 -5.79 -12.70 -0.17
CA LEU A 55 -6.73 -13.81 -0.18
C LEU A 55 -7.54 -13.89 1.12
N SER A 56 -6.92 -13.57 2.27
CA SER A 56 -7.61 -13.52 3.56
C SER A 56 -8.66 -12.41 3.61
N GLY A 57 -8.31 -11.18 3.20
CA GLY A 57 -9.25 -10.06 3.14
C GLY A 57 -10.37 -10.27 2.12
N GLU A 58 -10.05 -10.85 0.96
CA GLU A 58 -11.06 -11.28 -0.01
C GLU A 58 -11.98 -12.36 0.58
N SER A 59 -11.44 -13.32 1.34
CA SER A 59 -12.24 -14.36 2.00
C SER A 59 -13.15 -13.80 3.10
N GLU A 60 -12.71 -12.80 3.87
CA GLU A 60 -13.52 -12.15 4.89
C GLU A 60 -14.65 -11.32 4.26
N SER A 61 -14.37 -10.63 3.16
CA SER A 61 -15.40 -9.93 2.38
C SER A 61 -16.44 -10.88 1.79
N LEU A 62 -16.03 -12.08 1.38
CA LEU A 62 -16.90 -13.13 0.86
C LEU A 62 -17.68 -13.84 1.97
N LYS A 63 -17.10 -13.99 3.17
CA LYS A 63 -17.75 -14.64 4.31
C LYS A 63 -19.00 -13.88 4.76
N GLY A 64 -18.95 -12.54 4.81
CA GLY A 64 -20.12 -11.72 5.11
C GLY A 64 -21.22 -11.83 4.05
N VAL A 65 -20.85 -11.87 2.77
CA VAL A 65 -21.80 -12.08 1.65
C VAL A 65 -22.38 -13.50 1.68
N LEU A 66 -21.60 -14.50 2.07
CA LEU A 66 -22.03 -15.89 2.17
C LEU A 66 -22.91 -16.14 3.41
N GLU A 67 -22.61 -15.52 4.56
CA GLU A 67 -23.47 -15.57 5.75
C GLU A 67 -24.81 -14.86 5.48
N TYR A 68 -24.79 -13.72 4.81
CA TYR A 68 -26.01 -13.02 4.40
C TYR A 68 -26.86 -13.83 3.40
N THR A 69 -26.24 -14.40 2.37
CA THR A 69 -26.96 -15.24 1.39
C THR A 69 -27.43 -16.57 2.01
N HIS A 70 -26.71 -17.12 2.99
CA HIS A 70 -27.13 -18.31 3.74
C HIS A 70 -28.32 -18.03 4.66
N VAL A 71 -28.34 -16.89 5.35
CA VAL A 71 -29.50 -16.43 6.16
C VAL A 71 -30.73 -16.21 5.27
N LEU A 72 -30.55 -15.59 4.10
CA LEU A 72 -31.65 -15.38 3.14
C LEU A 72 -32.15 -16.69 2.50
N ALA A 73 -31.25 -17.64 2.22
CA ALA A 73 -31.60 -18.97 1.70
C ALA A 73 -32.37 -19.80 2.72
N GLN A 74 -32.09 -19.67 4.02
CA GLN A 74 -32.83 -20.35 5.07
C GLN A 74 -34.25 -19.77 5.29
N GLN A 75 -34.50 -18.52 4.90
CA GLN A 75 -35.79 -17.85 5.08
C GLN A 75 -36.73 -17.96 3.87
N ASN A 76 -36.33 -18.63 2.78
CA ASN A 76 -37.17 -18.96 1.61
C ASN A 76 -37.94 -17.78 1.00
N ASN A 77 -37.42 -16.56 1.13
CA ASN A 77 -38.10 -15.34 0.67
C ASN A 77 -37.25 -14.61 -0.37
N PHE A 78 -37.02 -15.27 -1.52
CA PHE A 78 -36.28 -14.69 -2.64
C PHE A 78 -37.22 -13.93 -3.58
N ASP A 79 -37.23 -12.60 -3.47
CA ASP A 79 -37.88 -11.70 -4.44
C ASP A 79 -36.91 -11.38 -5.59
N TRP A 80 -36.83 -12.32 -6.54
CA TRP A 80 -35.98 -12.22 -7.73
C TRP A 80 -36.19 -10.95 -8.58
N PRO A 81 -37.41 -10.39 -8.71
CA PRO A 81 -37.64 -9.07 -9.30
C PRO A 81 -36.88 -7.93 -8.63
N ALA A 82 -36.86 -7.86 -7.29
CA ALA A 82 -36.21 -6.77 -6.55
C ALA A 82 -34.68 -6.72 -6.77
N ILE A 83 -34.04 -7.88 -7.00
CA ILE A 83 -32.60 -7.98 -7.25
C ILE A 83 -32.24 -7.54 -8.69
N LYS A 84 -33.13 -7.76 -9.66
CA LYS A 84 -32.92 -7.33 -11.05
C LYS A 84 -33.27 -5.85 -11.28
N GLU A 85 -34.16 -5.28 -10.47
CA GLU A 85 -34.59 -3.88 -10.60
C GLU A 85 -33.78 -2.89 -9.76
N GLN A 86 -32.81 -3.35 -8.96
CA GLN A 86 -31.78 -2.46 -8.41
C GLN A 86 -30.87 -1.95 -9.54
N LYS A 87 -31.35 -0.93 -10.26
CA LYS A 87 -30.45 0.07 -10.84
C LYS A 87 -29.49 0.50 -9.73
N PRO A 88 -28.19 0.68 -10.02
CA PRO A 88 -27.24 1.15 -9.02
C PRO A 88 -27.82 2.42 -8.39
N VAL A 89 -28.24 2.30 -7.13
CA VAL A 89 -28.77 3.43 -6.38
C VAL A 89 -27.60 4.39 -6.27
N ALA A 90 -27.70 5.53 -6.96
CA ALA A 90 -26.92 6.70 -6.66
C ALA A 90 -27.22 7.04 -5.20
N ARG A 91 -26.37 6.57 -4.28
CA ARG A 91 -26.47 6.92 -2.87
C ARG A 91 -26.13 8.39 -2.76
N GLN A 92 -27.12 9.14 -2.29
CA GLN A 92 -27.07 10.56 -2.05
C GLN A 92 -25.86 10.91 -1.18
N ASP A 93 -25.10 11.90 -1.64
CA ASP A 93 -24.09 12.62 -0.88
C ASP A 93 -24.71 13.20 0.40
N THR A 94 -24.57 12.50 1.52
CA THR A 94 -24.66 13.12 2.84
C THR A 94 -23.25 13.34 3.35
N SER A 95 -22.79 14.57 3.12
CA SER A 95 -21.52 15.17 3.55
C SER A 95 -21.40 15.24 5.08
N GLU A 96 -21.18 14.11 5.75
CA GLU A 96 -20.36 14.10 6.96
C GLU A 96 -18.94 13.77 6.53
N ALA A 97 -18.01 14.72 6.66
CA ALA A 97 -16.62 14.48 6.33
C ALA A 97 -16.06 13.40 7.25
N THR A 98 -15.89 12.21 6.69
CA THR A 98 -15.27 11.05 7.33
C THR A 98 -13.79 11.32 7.64
N PHE A 99 -13.20 10.58 8.59
CA PHE A 99 -11.91 10.88 9.21
C PHE A 99 -10.81 11.19 8.19
N ILE A 100 -10.53 10.28 7.25
CA ILE A 100 -9.43 10.40 6.27
C ILE A 100 -9.65 11.62 5.39
N THR A 101 -10.88 11.80 4.90
CA THR A 101 -11.29 12.92 4.05
C THR A 101 -11.14 14.25 4.77
N SER A 102 -11.54 14.31 6.05
CA SER A 102 -11.42 15.53 6.86
C SER A 102 -9.95 15.92 7.08
N VAL A 103 -9.07 14.95 7.39
CA VAL A 103 -7.65 15.18 7.60
C VAL A 103 -6.97 15.57 6.28
N LEU A 104 -7.32 14.92 5.18
CA LEU A 104 -6.83 15.27 3.84
C LEU A 104 -7.19 16.71 3.47
N GLN A 105 -8.44 17.15 3.71
CA GLN A 105 -8.85 18.52 3.40
C GLN A 105 -8.12 19.55 4.28
N GLN A 106 -7.92 19.27 5.57
CA GLN A 106 -7.12 20.13 6.45
C GLN A 106 -5.67 20.23 5.96
N TRP A 107 -5.07 19.10 5.58
CA TRP A 107 -3.71 19.06 5.07
C TRP A 107 -3.59 19.83 3.75
N LEU A 108 -4.50 19.62 2.80
CA LEU A 108 -4.54 20.36 1.52
C LEU A 108 -4.69 21.87 1.73
N ALA A 109 -5.47 22.30 2.72
CA ALA A 109 -5.59 23.71 3.08
C ALA A 109 -4.25 24.30 3.57
N SER A 110 -3.46 23.52 4.32
CA SER A 110 -2.12 23.92 4.75
C SER A 110 -1.09 23.91 3.62
N GLU A 111 -1.14 22.95 2.70
CA GLU A 111 -0.21 22.87 1.56
C GLU A 111 -0.43 23.96 0.52
N LYS A 112 -1.67 24.44 0.35
CA LYS A 112 -1.94 25.64 -0.47
C LYS A 112 -1.10 26.84 -0.04
N LEU A 113 -0.69 26.92 1.23
CA LEU A 113 0.21 27.96 1.73
C LEU A 113 1.68 27.73 1.29
N LYS A 114 2.09 26.48 1.06
CA LYS A 114 3.47 26.11 0.66
C LYS A 114 3.73 26.20 -0.85
N SER A 115 2.73 26.54 -1.67
CA SER A 115 2.85 26.71 -3.13
C SER A 115 3.34 25.46 -3.88
N ILE A 116 3.10 24.27 -3.35
CA ILE A 116 3.39 23.00 -4.04
C ILE A 116 2.12 22.59 -4.82
N PRO A 117 2.17 22.51 -6.17
CA PRO A 117 1.09 21.95 -6.98
C PRO A 117 0.89 20.47 -6.66
N VAL A 118 -0.21 20.19 -5.98
CA VAL A 118 -0.67 18.84 -5.65
C VAL A 118 -2.06 18.66 -6.24
N GLN A 119 -2.22 17.62 -7.06
CA GLN A 119 -3.53 17.15 -7.52
C GLN A 119 -3.89 15.91 -6.71
N HIS A 120 -5.16 15.76 -6.36
CA HIS A 120 -5.64 14.61 -5.61
C HIS A 120 -6.97 14.12 -6.17
N ARG A 121 -7.22 12.82 -6.04
CA ARG A 121 -8.47 12.17 -6.43
C ARG A 121 -8.74 11.01 -5.49
N LEU A 122 -9.95 10.95 -4.93
CA LEU A 122 -10.41 9.75 -4.23
C LEU A 122 -10.85 8.75 -5.29
N VAL A 123 -10.02 7.73 -5.53
CA VAL A 123 -10.32 6.64 -6.48
C VAL A 123 -11.48 5.81 -5.95
N GLN A 124 -11.46 5.54 -4.65
CA GLN A 124 -12.58 5.05 -3.88
C GLN A 124 -12.85 6.08 -2.78
N PRO A 125 -14.04 6.72 -2.78
CA PRO A 125 -14.46 7.60 -1.69
C PRO A 125 -14.37 6.88 -0.35
N GLU A 126 -14.16 7.63 0.71
CA GLU A 126 -14.09 7.05 2.04
C GLU A 126 -15.43 6.43 2.44
N GLN A 127 -15.38 5.17 2.85
CA GLN A 127 -16.54 4.37 3.26
C GLN A 127 -16.36 3.91 4.70
N LYS A 128 -17.40 4.07 5.52
CA LYS A 128 -17.42 3.51 6.88
C LYS A 128 -17.48 1.98 6.81
N ILE A 129 -16.66 1.34 7.61
CA ILE A 129 -16.63 -0.10 7.87
C ILE A 129 -16.91 -0.35 9.36
N THR A 130 -17.05 -1.60 9.77
CA THR A 130 -17.44 -1.99 11.14
C THR A 130 -16.59 -1.33 12.22
N ASN A 131 -15.27 -1.20 11.98
CA ASN A 131 -14.31 -0.69 12.96
C ASN A 131 -13.58 0.58 12.47
N GLY A 132 -14.20 1.36 11.58
CA GLY A 132 -13.64 2.64 11.13
C GLY A 132 -13.96 2.98 9.69
N SER A 133 -12.96 3.30 8.87
CA SER A 133 -13.18 3.71 7.48
C SER A 133 -12.09 3.25 6.53
N VAL A 134 -12.44 3.08 5.25
CA VAL A 134 -11.51 2.72 4.18
C VAL A 134 -11.61 3.71 3.03
N CYS A 135 -10.49 4.01 2.37
CA CYS A 135 -10.42 4.98 1.29
C CYS A 135 -9.26 4.66 0.34
N SER A 136 -9.43 4.94 -0.96
CA SER A 136 -8.32 4.89 -1.92
C SER A 136 -8.03 6.29 -2.46
N LEU A 137 -6.82 6.78 -2.20
CA LEU A 137 -6.37 8.12 -2.57
C LEU A 137 -5.31 8.03 -3.67
N GLU A 138 -5.51 8.77 -4.75
CA GLU A 138 -4.49 9.07 -5.73
C GLU A 138 -4.00 10.51 -5.55
N LEU A 139 -2.69 10.68 -5.41
CA LEU A 139 -2.00 11.94 -5.18
C LEU A 139 -0.94 12.15 -6.28
N THR A 140 -1.02 13.25 -7.01
CA THR A 140 -0.04 13.64 -8.03
C THR A 140 0.68 14.92 -7.61
N VAL A 141 2.00 14.84 -7.50
CA VAL A 141 2.88 15.92 -7.04
C VAL A 141 3.63 16.53 -8.23
N ARG A 142 3.37 17.80 -8.56
CA ARG A 142 4.05 18.58 -9.63
C ARG A 142 4.17 17.89 -11.00
N ASN A 143 3.30 16.95 -11.35
CA ASN A 143 3.49 16.06 -12.51
C ASN A 143 4.83 15.30 -12.53
N ILE A 144 5.45 15.12 -11.36
CA ILE A 144 6.69 14.37 -11.16
C ILE A 144 6.38 12.94 -10.71
N LEU A 145 5.48 12.80 -9.75
CA LEU A 145 5.16 11.53 -9.10
C LEU A 145 3.65 11.42 -8.90
N THR A 146 3.09 10.25 -9.19
CA THR A 146 1.74 9.88 -8.78
C THR A 146 1.84 8.69 -7.84
N ALA A 147 1.22 8.82 -6.66
CA ALA A 147 1.04 7.73 -5.70
C ALA A 147 -0.44 7.40 -5.56
N THR A 148 -0.78 6.11 -5.61
CA THR A 148 -2.11 5.62 -5.28
C THR A 148 -2.00 4.77 -4.02
N ILE A 149 -2.79 5.06 -2.99
CA ILE A 149 -2.68 4.41 -1.68
C ILE A 149 -4.07 4.04 -1.17
N ASP A 150 -4.20 2.79 -0.74
CA ASP A 150 -5.39 2.24 -0.11
C ASP A 150 -5.20 2.30 1.42
N PHE A 151 -5.96 3.18 2.06
CA PHE A 151 -5.94 3.43 3.49
C PHE A 151 -7.12 2.75 4.20
N GLU A 152 -6.87 2.28 5.41
CA GLU A 152 -7.88 1.96 6.41
C GLU A 152 -7.56 2.71 7.70
N HIS A 153 -8.54 3.40 8.23
CA HIS A 153 -8.52 3.94 9.58
C HIS A 153 -9.26 2.97 10.50
N HIS A 154 -8.55 2.42 11.48
CA HIS A 154 -9.12 1.56 12.51
C HIS A 154 -9.39 2.40 13.77
N GLU A 155 -10.66 2.76 13.97
CA GLU A 155 -11.12 3.65 15.06
C GLU A 155 -10.76 3.14 16.47
N PRO A 156 -10.92 1.84 16.82
CA PRO A 156 -10.64 1.36 18.17
C PRO A 156 -9.19 1.51 18.62
N SER A 157 -8.24 1.44 17.69
CA SER A 157 -6.80 1.57 17.99
C SER A 157 -6.20 2.89 17.54
N ASP A 158 -7.01 3.79 16.97
CA ASP A 158 -6.56 5.06 16.36
C ASP A 158 -5.34 4.86 15.45
N SER A 159 -5.40 3.85 14.60
CA SER A 159 -4.28 3.47 13.73
C SER A 159 -4.64 3.59 12.25
N LEU A 160 -3.70 4.07 11.46
CA LEU A 160 -3.79 4.08 10.00
C LEU A 160 -3.08 2.85 9.44
N ILE A 161 -3.81 2.04 8.69
CA ILE A 161 -3.31 0.85 8.01
C ILE A 161 -3.23 1.16 6.52
N ILE A 162 -2.12 0.80 5.90
CA ILE A 162 -1.95 0.88 4.44
C ILE A 162 -2.01 -0.53 3.88
N HIS A 163 -3.09 -0.84 3.16
CA HIS A 163 -3.26 -2.15 2.53
C HIS A 163 -2.40 -2.28 1.28
N ARG A 164 -2.27 -1.18 0.55
CA ARG A 164 -1.65 -1.18 -0.76
C ARG A 164 -1.17 0.22 -1.12
N TYR A 165 -0.08 0.27 -1.87
CA TYR A 165 0.34 1.50 -2.53
C TYR A 165 0.97 1.19 -3.89
N ASP A 166 0.93 2.17 -4.80
CA ASP A 166 1.60 2.18 -6.09
C ASP A 166 2.25 3.56 -6.27
N ILE A 167 3.47 3.59 -6.79
CA ILE A 167 4.20 4.83 -7.08
C ILE A 167 4.72 4.77 -8.51
N LYS A 168 4.36 5.77 -9.30
CA LYS A 168 4.65 5.81 -10.74
C LYS A 168 4.83 7.22 -11.28
N HIS A 169 5.28 7.31 -12.53
CA HIS A 169 5.25 8.56 -13.26
C HIS A 169 3.80 8.95 -13.62
N PRO A 170 3.41 10.24 -13.59
CA PRO A 170 2.02 10.64 -13.90
C PRO A 170 1.56 10.32 -15.32
N LYS A 171 2.48 10.25 -16.28
CA LYS A 171 2.18 9.87 -17.69
C LYS A 171 2.29 8.37 -17.96
N GLU A 172 2.62 7.57 -16.94
CA GLU A 172 2.78 6.14 -17.10
C GLU A 172 1.43 5.42 -17.08
N GLN A 173 1.11 4.73 -18.16
CA GLN A 173 -0.04 3.84 -18.23
C GLN A 173 0.42 2.42 -17.95
N LYS A 174 0.18 1.97 -16.73
CA LYS A 174 0.40 0.59 -16.34
C LYS A 174 -0.76 0.11 -15.47
N PRO A 175 -1.07 -1.19 -15.50
CA PRO A 175 -1.89 -1.80 -14.47
C PRO A 175 -1.26 -1.62 -13.10
N TYR A 176 -2.10 -1.51 -12.07
CA TYR A 176 -1.64 -1.27 -10.70
C TYR A 176 -0.71 -2.38 -10.17
N TRP A 177 -0.85 -3.62 -10.63
CA TRP A 177 -0.05 -4.78 -10.18
C TRP A 177 1.32 -4.92 -10.85
N GLN A 178 1.64 -4.07 -11.82
CA GLN A 178 2.95 -4.07 -12.47
C GLN A 178 3.84 -3.02 -11.85
N ASP A 179 5.14 -3.30 -11.77
CA ASP A 179 6.13 -2.31 -11.39
C ASP A 179 6.20 -1.16 -12.41
N SER A 180 6.69 0.00 -11.98
CA SER A 180 6.95 1.10 -12.92
C SER A 180 7.99 0.69 -13.96
N SER A 181 7.83 1.15 -15.18
CA SER A 181 8.80 1.02 -16.27
C SER A 181 10.04 1.88 -16.06
N TYR A 182 9.99 2.84 -15.12
CA TYR A 182 11.11 3.74 -14.83
C TYR A 182 11.82 3.34 -13.54
N ASN A 183 13.13 3.12 -13.66
CA ASN A 183 14.03 2.73 -12.57
C ASN A 183 13.91 3.61 -11.31
N VAL A 184 13.69 4.92 -11.49
CA VAL A 184 13.54 5.86 -10.38
C VAL A 184 12.32 5.54 -9.51
N PHE A 185 11.16 5.23 -10.11
CA PHE A 185 9.95 4.93 -9.36
C PHE A 185 9.96 3.51 -8.82
N GLN A 186 10.57 2.54 -9.52
CA GLN A 186 10.86 1.22 -8.94
C GLN A 186 11.67 1.36 -7.65
N LYS A 187 12.69 2.21 -7.65
CA LYS A 187 13.55 2.44 -6.47
C LYS A 187 12.81 3.17 -5.35
N ILE A 188 12.02 4.21 -5.68
CA ILE A 188 11.18 4.90 -4.70
C ILE A 188 10.18 3.93 -4.08
N HIS A 189 9.57 3.03 -4.87
CA HIS A 189 8.69 1.99 -4.36
C HIS A 189 9.40 1.07 -3.37
N THR A 190 10.66 0.71 -3.59
CA THR A 190 11.44 -0.07 -2.60
C THR A 190 11.62 0.70 -1.28
N VAL A 191 11.90 2.00 -1.36
CA VAL A 191 12.05 2.87 -0.16
C VAL A 191 10.71 3.01 0.57
N ALA A 192 9.61 3.13 -0.19
CA ALA A 192 8.26 3.34 0.34
C ALA A 192 7.83 2.23 1.30
N SER A 193 8.14 0.95 1.05
CA SER A 193 7.81 -0.14 1.97
C SER A 193 8.24 0.17 3.39
N ARG A 194 9.51 0.55 3.56
CA ARG A 194 10.06 0.83 4.89
C ARG A 194 9.53 2.15 5.46
N ALA A 195 9.44 3.18 4.63
CA ALA A 195 8.96 4.49 5.06
C ALA A 195 7.52 4.41 5.58
N LEU A 196 6.62 3.78 4.82
CA LEU A 196 5.21 3.65 5.18
C LEU A 196 5.01 2.77 6.42
N ASP A 197 5.78 1.68 6.56
CA ASP A 197 5.76 0.83 7.75
C ASP A 197 6.18 1.58 9.03
N ASP A 198 7.13 2.51 8.93
CA ASP A 198 7.55 3.33 10.08
C ASP A 198 6.55 4.47 10.35
N LEU A 199 6.03 5.12 9.30
CA LEU A 199 5.08 6.23 9.38
C LEU A 199 3.69 5.81 9.89
N THR A 200 3.29 4.55 9.68
CA THR A 200 2.00 4.03 10.18
C THR A 200 2.02 3.63 11.65
N ARG A 201 3.16 3.74 12.34
CA ARG A 201 3.26 3.50 13.79
C ARG A 201 2.73 4.64 14.66
N PHE A 202 2.56 5.82 14.07
CA PHE A 202 1.97 6.97 14.75
C PHE A 202 0.45 6.86 14.81
N ALA A 203 -0.18 7.71 15.64
CA ALA A 203 -1.64 7.83 15.67
C ALA A 203 -2.19 8.18 14.28
N ALA A 204 -3.39 7.73 13.95
CA ALA A 204 -3.89 7.71 12.58
C ALA A 204 -3.81 9.08 11.87
N ARG A 205 -4.08 10.17 12.60
CA ARG A 205 -4.00 11.53 12.06
C ARG A 205 -2.58 11.92 11.70
N GLU A 206 -1.65 11.67 12.61
CA GLU A 206 -0.23 11.98 12.42
C GLU A 206 0.39 11.10 11.33
N ALA A 207 0.06 9.81 11.33
CA ALA A 207 0.46 8.88 10.29
C ALA A 207 0.01 9.36 8.90
N LEU A 208 -1.26 9.76 8.75
CA LEU A 208 -1.77 10.25 7.47
C LEU A 208 -1.06 11.53 7.02
N VAL A 209 -0.89 12.50 7.91
CA VAL A 209 -0.18 13.75 7.60
C VAL A 209 1.28 13.45 7.21
N ASN A 210 1.98 12.62 7.96
CA ASN A 210 3.38 12.29 7.68
C ASN A 210 3.54 11.54 6.34
N VAL A 211 2.61 10.65 5.99
CA VAL A 211 2.59 9.98 4.68
C VAL A 211 2.41 11.01 3.56
N LEU A 212 1.48 11.95 3.71
CA LEU A 212 1.23 12.99 2.71
C LEU A 212 2.42 13.97 2.57
N ASP A 213 3.03 14.38 3.69
CA ASP A 213 4.24 15.21 3.71
C ASP A 213 5.43 14.49 3.07
N TRP A 214 5.59 13.20 3.37
CA TRP A 214 6.65 12.38 2.78
C TRP A 214 6.48 12.25 1.25
N LEU A 215 5.28 11.98 0.76
CA LEU A 215 4.99 11.91 -0.68
C LEU A 215 5.22 13.25 -1.39
N THR A 216 4.79 14.35 -0.78
CA THR A 216 4.96 15.69 -1.36
C THR A 216 6.39 16.19 -1.33
N SER A 217 7.25 15.65 -0.46
CA SER A 217 8.69 15.95 -0.48
C SER A 217 9.37 15.62 -1.82
N TYR A 218 8.78 14.73 -2.62
CA TYR A 218 9.26 14.41 -3.98
C TYR A 218 9.00 15.50 -5.04
N HIS A 219 8.37 16.62 -4.69
CA HIS A 219 8.10 17.74 -5.61
C HIS A 219 9.35 18.35 -6.28
N GLN A 220 10.54 18.04 -5.79
CA GLN A 220 11.84 18.41 -6.38
C GLN A 220 12.75 17.21 -6.68
N LEU A 221 12.18 16.01 -6.91
CA LEU A 221 12.93 14.76 -7.13
C LEU A 221 14.15 14.89 -8.06
N TYR A 222 14.02 15.59 -9.19
CA TYR A 222 15.12 15.76 -10.17
C TYR A 222 15.95 17.04 -9.97
N GLN A 223 15.58 17.89 -9.01
CA GLN A 223 16.17 19.21 -8.81
C GLN A 223 16.98 19.29 -7.51
N GLU A 224 16.60 18.54 -6.50
CA GLU A 224 17.24 18.62 -5.19
C GLU A 224 18.53 17.78 -5.15
N PRO A 225 19.66 18.33 -4.70
CA PRO A 225 20.88 17.56 -4.50
C PRO A 225 20.78 16.67 -3.25
N CYS A 226 21.54 15.58 -3.24
CA CYS A 226 21.68 14.74 -2.04
C CYS A 226 22.32 15.54 -0.90
N ALA A 227 21.72 15.54 0.28
CA ALA A 227 22.21 16.27 1.45
C ALA A 227 23.61 15.83 1.90
N ARG A 228 24.01 14.58 1.65
CA ARG A 228 25.36 14.09 1.96
C ARG A 228 26.39 14.43 0.91
N CYS A 229 26.20 13.96 -0.34
CA CYS A 229 27.23 14.06 -1.38
C CYS A 229 27.09 15.29 -2.28
N GLN A 230 26.04 16.10 -2.09
CA GLN A 230 25.74 17.33 -2.84
C GLN A 230 25.58 17.14 -4.36
N LYS A 231 25.49 15.89 -4.83
CA LYS A 231 25.23 15.54 -6.24
C LYS A 231 23.75 15.33 -6.49
N ARG A 232 23.28 15.64 -7.70
CA ARG A 232 21.90 15.40 -8.15
C ARG A 232 21.67 14.03 -8.76
N LEU A 233 22.74 13.39 -9.22
CA LEU A 233 22.69 12.03 -9.78
C LEU A 233 23.87 11.25 -9.23
N GLN A 234 23.62 9.99 -8.88
CA GLN A 234 24.66 9.04 -8.47
C GLN A 234 24.41 7.69 -9.10
N PHE A 235 25.49 7.00 -9.47
CA PHE A 235 25.43 5.62 -9.94
C PHE A 235 24.96 4.70 -8.80
N ASP A 236 23.77 4.12 -8.98
CA ASP A 236 23.17 3.13 -8.07
C ASP A 236 23.77 1.75 -8.37
N SER A 237 23.46 1.17 -9.52
CA SER A 237 23.88 -0.17 -9.94
C SER A 237 23.81 -0.36 -11.46
N PRO A 238 24.33 -1.48 -12.02
CA PRO A 238 24.20 -1.77 -13.45
C PRO A 238 22.75 -1.83 -13.96
N GLN A 239 21.80 -2.25 -13.11
CA GLN A 239 20.37 -2.29 -13.44
C GLN A 239 19.73 -0.91 -13.37
N PHE A 240 19.95 -0.19 -12.26
CA PHE A 240 19.26 1.08 -11.99
C PHE A 240 19.96 2.31 -12.58
N LYS A 241 21.22 2.17 -13.01
CA LYS A 241 22.07 3.23 -13.58
C LYS A 241 22.21 4.43 -12.63
N TYR A 242 22.17 5.65 -13.17
CA TYR A 242 22.24 6.88 -12.39
C TYR A 242 20.84 7.28 -11.94
N LEU A 243 20.66 7.44 -10.64
CA LEU A 243 19.40 7.85 -10.04
C LEU A 243 19.56 9.18 -9.29
N PRO A 244 18.49 9.98 -9.18
CA PRO A 244 18.47 11.12 -8.28
C PRO A 244 18.39 10.68 -6.82
N PRO A 245 18.39 11.63 -5.86
CA PRO A 245 18.12 11.35 -4.45
C PRO A 245 16.69 10.82 -4.24
N VAL A 246 16.55 9.49 -4.31
CA VAL A 246 15.28 8.77 -4.19
C VAL A 246 14.84 8.53 -2.75
N VAL A 247 15.75 8.62 -1.77
CA VAL A 247 15.40 8.51 -0.36
C VAL A 247 14.99 9.89 0.14
N ARG A 248 13.82 9.94 0.76
CA ARG A 248 13.31 11.08 1.51
C ARG A 248 13.19 10.63 2.95
N THR A 249 13.82 11.31 3.90
CA THR A 249 13.73 10.95 5.32
C THR A 249 12.28 11.06 5.83
N TRP A 250 11.92 10.23 6.80
CA TRP A 250 10.59 10.15 7.42
C TRP A 250 10.66 10.16 8.96
N ASP A 251 11.80 10.58 9.52
CA ASP A 251 12.09 10.62 10.94
C ASP A 251 12.08 12.06 11.50
N GLN A 252 13.24 12.65 11.80
CA GLN A 252 13.39 13.94 12.48
C GLN A 252 13.16 15.13 11.56
N THR A 253 13.53 15.00 10.28
CA THR A 253 13.33 16.03 9.27
C THR A 253 12.70 15.37 8.05
N ILE A 254 11.37 15.38 7.95
CA ILE A 254 10.67 14.77 6.81
C ILE A 254 11.12 15.44 5.51
N GLY A 255 11.49 14.63 4.53
CA GLY A 255 11.72 15.07 3.16
C GLY A 255 13.17 15.37 2.76
N THR A 256 14.14 15.29 3.66
CA THR A 256 15.56 15.49 3.32
C THR A 256 16.02 14.45 2.29
N ALA A 257 16.62 14.93 1.20
CA ALA A 257 16.96 14.12 0.03
C ALA A 257 18.30 13.38 0.17
N TYR A 258 18.30 12.06 -0.03
CA TYR A 258 19.52 11.26 -0.11
C TYR A 258 19.48 10.28 -1.28
N HIS A 259 20.65 9.98 -1.85
CA HIS A 259 20.81 8.74 -2.61
C HIS A 259 20.81 7.54 -1.65
N LEU A 260 20.40 6.36 -2.13
CA LEU A 260 20.30 5.16 -1.29
C LEU A 260 21.62 4.84 -0.56
N LYS A 261 22.75 4.84 -1.29
CA LYS A 261 24.09 4.63 -0.70
C LYS A 261 24.44 5.68 0.34
N CYS A 262 24.10 6.94 0.06
CA CYS A 262 24.34 8.06 0.96
C CYS A 262 23.39 8.11 2.18
N PHE A 263 22.42 7.22 2.28
CA PHE A 263 21.56 7.11 3.47
C PHE A 263 22.01 5.94 4.37
N GLN A 264 22.70 4.95 3.80
CA GLN A 264 23.11 3.73 4.49
C GLN A 264 24.48 3.81 5.17
N GLU A 265 25.38 4.70 4.74
CA GLU A 265 26.65 4.97 5.47
C GLU A 265 26.44 5.90 6.65
#